data_AF-A0AAU2Y0R1-F1
#
_entry.id   AF-A0AAU2Y0R1-F1
#
_cell.length_a   1.000
_cell.length_b   1.000
_cell.length_c   1.000
_cell.angle_alpha   90.00
_cell.angle_beta   90.00
_cell.angle_gamma   90.00
#
_symmetry.space_group_name_H-M   'P 1'
#
loop_
_entity.id
_entity.type
_entity.pdbx_description
1 polymer ?
#
loop_
_entity_poly.entity_id
_entity_poly.type
_entity_poly.pdbx_seq_one_letter_code
_entity_poly.pdbx_strand_id
1 'polypeptide(L)'
;MVVVLPVEVTEPSPAAPGPTGRPEFRRLLPAALALLLAAPVLAAAHQARPVPYGDHLTVHARVQHGSAQGPTALRTRRTTVEAYDRTTVEVRWRYAREGHRPLAVLPARGDAITLWDDGLVTATDGASVRWHRALPAAADWLPAQGGTGVLRPLGRGILAVVTPARITAYRIADGDLRWVLPAGEGCAFLPGRAVRHAGALIVARPCPESTWTSQLIAVDDLGRITPHRTPLGNDLPGGRPEHPNTEKVVAQRR
;
A
#
# COMPACT_ATOMS: atom_id res chain seq x y z
N MET A 1 14.85 -1.09 -96.75
CA MET A 1 15.03 -2.44 -97.32
C MET A 1 14.29 -3.40 -96.41
N VAL A 2 13.22 -4.00 -96.93
CA VAL A 2 12.30 -4.87 -96.19
C VAL A 2 12.94 -6.25 -96.08
N VAL A 3 13.00 -6.82 -94.87
CA VAL A 3 13.13 -8.26 -94.67
C VAL A 3 12.02 -8.67 -93.72
N VAL A 4 11.06 -9.38 -94.30
CA VAL A 4 9.98 -10.12 -93.65
C VAL A 4 10.52 -11.53 -93.38
N LEU A 5 10.33 -12.05 -92.16
CA LEU A 5 10.30 -13.48 -91.90
C LEU A 5 9.01 -13.83 -91.14
N PRO A 6 8.30 -14.91 -91.51
CA PRO A 6 6.99 -15.25 -90.99
C PRO A 6 7.12 -16.21 -89.80
N VAL A 7 6.25 -16.11 -88.80
CA VAL A 7 5.86 -17.28 -87.99
C VAL A 7 4.37 -17.19 -87.67
N GLU A 8 3.68 -18.16 -88.26
CA GLU A 8 2.42 -18.82 -87.87
C GLU A 8 1.47 -18.15 -86.89
N VAL A 9 0.32 -17.80 -87.46
CA VAL A 9 -0.95 -17.56 -86.78
C VAL A 9 -1.58 -18.91 -86.42
N THR A 10 -1.72 -19.19 -85.14
CA THR A 10 -2.69 -20.17 -84.62
C THR A 10 -3.77 -19.40 -83.89
N GLU A 11 -4.94 -19.31 -84.52
CA GLU A 11 -6.15 -18.68 -83.99
C GLU A 11 -7.01 -19.73 -83.23
N PRO A 12 -8.11 -19.33 -82.56
CA PRO A 12 -8.16 -19.23 -81.11
C PRO A 12 -9.08 -20.29 -80.47
N SER A 13 -8.85 -20.60 -79.19
CA SER A 13 -9.78 -21.43 -78.39
C SER A 13 -10.52 -20.56 -77.37
N PRO A 14 -11.86 -20.48 -77.41
CA PRO A 14 -12.65 -19.70 -76.46
C PRO A 14 -13.21 -20.60 -75.34
N ALA A 15 -12.97 -20.22 -74.09
CA ALA A 15 -13.75 -20.56 -72.88
C ALA A 15 -12.93 -20.12 -71.65
N ALA A 16 -13.44 -19.56 -70.54
CA ALA A 16 -14.79 -19.27 -70.07
C ALA A 16 -14.65 -18.26 -68.89
N PRO A 17 -15.72 -17.56 -68.47
CA PRO A 17 -15.67 -16.64 -67.34
C PRO A 17 -15.90 -17.34 -65.98
N GLY A 18 -15.18 -16.89 -64.95
CA GLY A 18 -15.50 -17.07 -63.52
C GLY A 18 -14.62 -18.08 -62.76
N PRO A 19 -14.45 -17.97 -61.41
CA PRO A 19 -15.28 -17.21 -60.47
C PRO A 19 -14.54 -16.12 -59.69
N THR A 20 -15.22 -15.00 -59.48
CA THR A 20 -15.01 -14.08 -58.36
C THR A 20 -15.31 -14.77 -57.02
N GLY A 21 -14.36 -14.69 -56.10
CA GLY A 21 -14.62 -14.60 -54.66
C GLY A 21 -14.78 -15.90 -53.87
N ARG A 22 -13.95 -16.06 -52.83
CA ARG A 22 -14.36 -16.20 -51.41
C ARG A 22 -13.12 -16.28 -50.50
N PRO A 23 -13.26 -15.94 -49.21
CA PRO A 23 -12.38 -14.97 -48.58
C PRO A 23 -11.35 -15.61 -47.63
N GLU A 24 -10.32 -14.84 -47.27
CA GLU A 24 -9.25 -15.19 -46.32
C GLU A 24 -9.71 -15.42 -44.85
N PHE A 25 -11.00 -15.66 -44.60
CA PHE A 25 -11.53 -15.84 -43.24
C PHE A 25 -11.10 -17.15 -42.57
N ARG A 26 -10.60 -18.14 -43.32
CA ARG A 26 -10.31 -19.48 -42.77
C ARG A 26 -8.98 -19.57 -42.01
N ARG A 27 -8.07 -18.59 -42.16
CA ARG A 27 -6.78 -18.56 -41.44
C ARG A 27 -6.80 -17.74 -40.15
N LEU A 28 -7.83 -16.90 -39.94
CA LEU A 28 -7.96 -16.07 -38.72
C LEU A 28 -8.76 -16.76 -37.61
N LEU A 29 -9.57 -17.77 -37.95
CA LEU A 29 -10.35 -18.54 -36.96
C LEU A 29 -9.52 -19.19 -35.84
N PRO A 30 -8.41 -19.90 -36.12
CA PRO A 30 -7.63 -20.54 -35.06
C PRO A 30 -6.91 -19.51 -34.17
N ALA A 31 -6.46 -18.39 -34.73
CA ALA A 31 -5.82 -17.31 -33.96
C ALA A 31 -6.83 -16.57 -33.06
N ALA A 32 -8.03 -16.28 -33.58
CA ALA A 32 -9.10 -15.67 -32.79
C ALA A 32 -9.59 -16.60 -31.67
N LEU A 33 -9.71 -17.91 -31.94
CA LEU A 33 -10.09 -18.90 -30.93
C LEU A 33 -9.00 -19.08 -29.86
N ALA A 34 -7.71 -19.08 -30.23
CA ALA A 34 -6.60 -19.12 -29.30
C ALA A 34 -6.55 -17.88 -28.39
N LEU A 35 -6.82 -16.68 -28.93
CA LEU A 35 -6.93 -15.44 -28.14
C LEU A 35 -8.14 -15.47 -27.20
N LEU A 36 -9.29 -15.96 -27.66
CA LEU A 36 -10.50 -16.12 -26.83
C LEU A 36 -10.33 -17.13 -25.70
N LEU A 37 -9.50 -18.17 -25.90
CA LEU A 37 -9.18 -19.16 -24.86
C LEU A 37 -8.05 -18.69 -23.94
N ALA A 38 -7.09 -17.93 -24.44
CA ALA A 38 -5.98 -17.39 -23.64
C ALA A 38 -6.41 -16.23 -22.72
N ALA A 39 -7.36 -15.40 -23.16
CA ALA A 39 -7.87 -14.27 -22.37
C ALA A 39 -8.45 -14.66 -20.99
N PRO A 40 -9.34 -15.66 -20.85
CA PRO A 40 -9.86 -16.09 -19.56
C PRO A 40 -8.78 -16.75 -18.69
N VAL A 41 -7.82 -17.46 -19.30
CA VAL A 41 -6.69 -18.07 -18.58
C VAL A 41 -5.75 -17.00 -18.03
N LEU A 42 -5.43 -15.97 -18.83
CA LEU A 42 -4.61 -14.83 -18.40
C LEU A 42 -5.34 -13.97 -17.36
N ALA A 43 -6.66 -13.78 -17.50
CA ALA A 43 -7.48 -13.09 -16.51
C ALA A 43 -7.53 -13.88 -15.18
N ALA A 44 -7.71 -15.20 -15.23
CA ALA A 44 -7.65 -16.07 -14.05
C ALA A 44 -6.25 -16.08 -13.41
N ALA A 45 -5.18 -16.10 -14.22
CA ALA A 45 -3.80 -16.02 -13.72
C ALA A 45 -3.48 -14.64 -13.10
N HIS A 46 -4.06 -13.56 -13.64
CA HIS A 46 -3.95 -12.23 -13.03
C HIS A 46 -4.72 -12.11 -11.71
N GLN A 47 -5.88 -12.80 -11.60
CA GLN A 47 -6.65 -12.90 -10.35
C GLN A 47 -5.96 -13.81 -9.32
N ALA A 48 -5.17 -14.78 -9.76
CA ALA A 48 -4.43 -15.71 -8.92
C ALA A 48 -3.04 -15.19 -8.50
N ARG A 49 -2.67 -13.95 -8.84
CA ARG A 49 -1.44 -13.36 -8.31
C ARG A 49 -1.55 -13.27 -6.80
N PRO A 50 -0.60 -13.86 -6.03
CA PRO A 50 -0.57 -13.70 -4.60
C PRO A 50 -0.59 -12.21 -4.27
N VAL A 51 -1.51 -11.79 -3.40
CA VAL A 51 -1.46 -10.45 -2.84
C VAL A 51 -0.09 -10.33 -2.16
N PRO A 52 0.74 -9.32 -2.49
CA PRO A 52 2.16 -9.33 -2.15
C PRO A 52 2.46 -9.47 -0.64
N TYR A 53 1.48 -9.16 0.20
CA TYR A 53 1.57 -9.30 1.65
C TYR A 53 0.56 -10.30 2.24
N GLY A 54 -0.17 -11.07 1.41
CA GLY A 54 -1.17 -12.04 1.88
C GLY A 54 -2.41 -11.39 2.51
N ASP A 55 -2.81 -10.20 2.04
CA ASP A 55 -3.97 -9.47 2.58
C ASP A 55 -5.29 -10.11 2.16
N HIS A 56 -6.18 -10.31 3.12
CA HIS A 56 -7.54 -10.80 2.90
C HIS A 56 -8.54 -9.85 3.54
N LEU A 57 -9.28 -9.10 2.71
CA LEU A 57 -10.29 -8.17 3.16
C LEU A 57 -11.67 -8.63 2.71
N THR A 58 -12.57 -8.82 3.67
CA THR A 58 -13.95 -9.24 3.44
C THR A 58 -14.91 -8.16 3.92
N VAL A 59 -15.75 -7.66 3.02
CA VAL A 59 -16.80 -6.70 3.33
C VAL A 59 -18.12 -7.44 3.49
N HIS A 60 -18.75 -7.36 4.66
CA HIS A 60 -19.91 -8.19 5.02
C HIS A 60 -21.27 -7.56 4.65
N ALA A 61 -21.32 -6.26 4.37
CA ALA A 61 -22.44 -5.64 3.67
C ALA A 61 -21.97 -4.38 2.94
N ARG A 62 -22.36 -4.23 1.67
CA ARG A 62 -22.27 -2.94 0.96
C ARG A 62 -23.28 -2.03 1.65
N VAL A 63 -22.82 -1.23 2.62
CA VAL A 63 -23.66 -0.26 3.31
C VAL A 63 -24.32 0.59 2.23
N GLN A 64 -25.64 0.45 2.08
CA GLN A 64 -26.42 1.34 1.21
C GLN A 64 -26.14 2.76 1.69
N HIS A 65 -25.79 3.64 0.73
CA HIS A 65 -25.61 5.06 0.97
C HIS A 65 -26.86 5.60 1.70
N GLY A 66 -26.79 5.73 3.03
CA GLY A 66 -27.93 6.12 3.84
C GLY A 66 -27.83 5.76 5.33
N SER A 67 -27.20 4.63 5.68
CA SER A 67 -27.16 4.13 7.08
C SER A 67 -25.73 3.97 7.67
N ALA A 68 -24.70 4.44 6.95
CA ALA A 68 -23.28 4.34 7.36
C ALA A 68 -22.85 5.25 8.52
N GLN A 69 -23.77 5.87 9.27
CA GLN A 69 -23.46 6.93 10.25
C GLN A 69 -23.38 6.45 11.70
N GLY A 70 -23.49 5.15 11.96
CA GLY A 70 -23.16 4.59 13.28
C GLY A 70 -21.65 4.66 13.57
N PRO A 71 -21.21 4.95 14.82
CA PRO A 71 -19.80 4.97 15.18
C PRO A 71 -19.18 3.59 14.96
N THR A 72 -18.28 3.51 13.99
CA THR A 72 -17.55 2.27 13.69
C THR A 72 -16.47 2.04 14.76
N ALA A 73 -16.55 0.91 15.45
CA ALA A 73 -15.51 0.46 16.35
C ALA A 73 -14.57 -0.50 15.63
N LEU A 74 -13.31 -0.53 16.09
CA LEU A 74 -12.31 -1.50 15.67
C LEU A 74 -11.99 -2.43 16.82
N ARG A 75 -11.76 -3.71 16.52
CA ARG A 75 -11.23 -4.69 17.45
C ARG A 75 -10.29 -5.66 16.76
N THR A 76 -9.39 -6.27 17.53
CA THR A 76 -8.58 -7.40 17.10
C THR A 76 -9.22 -8.71 17.59
N ARG A 77 -9.16 -9.76 16.77
CA ARG A 77 -9.59 -11.13 17.11
C ARG A 77 -8.63 -12.14 16.51
N ARG A 78 -7.85 -12.82 17.36
CA ARG A 78 -6.84 -13.83 16.94
C ARG A 78 -5.98 -13.31 15.78
N THR A 79 -6.33 -13.62 14.54
CA THR A 79 -5.61 -13.29 13.30
C THR A 79 -6.26 -12.18 12.47
N THR A 80 -7.31 -11.54 12.97
CA THR A 80 -8.14 -10.59 12.20
C THR A 80 -8.33 -9.26 12.92
N VAL A 81 -8.49 -8.21 12.13
CA VAL A 81 -9.05 -6.93 12.53
C VAL A 81 -10.47 -6.86 12.03
N GLU A 82 -11.40 -6.47 12.90
CA GLU A 82 -12.80 -6.30 12.54
C GLU A 82 -13.23 -4.87 12.80
N ALA A 83 -13.92 -4.27 11.81
CA ALA A 83 -14.79 -3.15 12.07
C ALA A 83 -16.20 -3.63 12.31
N TYR A 84 -16.84 -3.09 13.33
CA TYR A 84 -18.20 -3.44 13.69
C TYR A 84 -19.00 -2.21 14.09
N ASP A 85 -20.32 -2.31 13.91
CA ASP A 85 -21.25 -1.32 14.44
C ASP A 85 -21.36 -1.47 15.96
N ARG A 86 -21.14 -0.41 16.74
CA ARG A 86 -21.19 -0.49 18.21
C ARG A 86 -22.57 -0.83 18.75
N THR A 87 -23.62 -0.47 18.02
CA THR A 87 -25.01 -0.60 18.46
C THR A 87 -25.52 -2.00 18.15
N THR A 88 -25.35 -2.47 16.91
CA THR A 88 -25.86 -3.78 16.48
C THR A 88 -24.86 -4.92 16.69
N VAL A 89 -23.59 -4.58 16.95
CA VAL A 89 -22.46 -5.54 17.07
C VAL A 89 -22.17 -6.28 15.75
N GLU A 90 -22.83 -5.90 14.65
CA GLU A 90 -22.63 -6.48 13.34
C GLU A 90 -21.28 -6.07 12.75
N VAL A 91 -20.58 -7.06 12.19
CA VAL A 91 -19.29 -6.84 11.53
C VAL A 91 -19.53 -6.21 10.16
N ARG A 92 -18.93 -5.05 9.92
CA ARG A 92 -18.98 -4.34 8.63
C ARG A 92 -17.95 -4.89 7.66
N TRP A 93 -16.73 -5.09 8.14
CA TRP A 93 -15.65 -5.68 7.38
C TRP A 93 -14.65 -6.40 8.29
N ARG A 94 -13.89 -7.31 7.68
CA ARG A 94 -12.79 -8.06 8.32
C ARG A 94 -11.54 -7.96 7.47
N TYR A 95 -10.42 -7.75 8.12
CA TYR A 95 -9.10 -7.77 7.52
C TYR A 95 -8.23 -8.82 8.21
N ALA A 96 -7.70 -9.77 7.44
CA ALA A 96 -6.73 -10.76 7.87
C ALA A 96 -5.47 -10.65 7.02
N ARG A 97 -4.34 -11.13 7.54
CA ARG A 97 -3.13 -11.33 6.76
C ARG A 97 -2.60 -12.74 6.96
N GLU A 98 -2.27 -13.42 5.87
CA GLU A 98 -1.83 -14.81 5.88
C GLU A 98 -0.63 -15.00 6.82
N GLY A 99 -0.71 -15.99 7.71
CA GLY A 99 0.37 -16.33 8.64
C GLY A 99 0.62 -15.33 9.79
N HIS A 100 -0.13 -14.23 9.87
CA HIS A 100 0.17 -13.13 10.78
C HIS A 100 -1.01 -12.72 11.65
N ARG A 101 -0.71 -12.16 12.83
CA ARG A 101 -1.73 -11.68 13.76
C ARG A 101 -1.58 -10.18 14.05
N PRO A 102 -2.69 -9.45 14.20
CA PRO A 102 -2.64 -8.05 14.58
C PRO A 102 -2.26 -7.92 16.07
N LEU A 103 -1.29 -7.06 16.38
CA LEU A 103 -0.86 -6.74 17.74
C LEU A 103 -1.50 -5.47 18.28
N ALA A 104 -1.83 -4.53 17.41
CA ALA A 104 -2.53 -3.30 17.77
C ALA A 104 -3.34 -2.77 16.58
N VAL A 105 -4.45 -2.10 16.87
CA VAL A 105 -5.24 -1.37 15.87
C VAL A 105 -5.57 0.02 16.39
N LEU A 106 -5.44 1.02 15.52
CA LEU A 106 -5.72 2.42 15.80
C LEU A 106 -6.71 2.97 14.75
N PRO A 107 -7.85 3.56 15.16
CA PRO A 107 -8.70 4.29 14.24
C PRO A 107 -8.06 5.63 13.84
N ALA A 108 -8.07 5.95 12.54
CA ALA A 108 -7.48 7.17 12.00
C ALA A 108 -8.24 7.70 10.77
N ARG A 109 -9.14 8.67 10.98
CA ARG A 109 -9.86 9.39 9.90
C ARG A 109 -10.50 8.49 8.83
N GLY A 110 -11.22 7.46 9.25
CA GLY A 110 -11.87 6.49 8.35
C GLY A 110 -10.99 5.29 8.01
N ASP A 111 -9.67 5.39 8.25
CA ASP A 111 -8.76 4.26 8.14
C ASP A 111 -8.64 3.51 9.48
N ALA A 112 -8.34 2.21 9.39
CA ALA A 112 -7.81 1.41 10.48
C ALA A 112 -6.31 1.18 10.25
N ILE A 113 -5.48 1.68 11.16
CA ILE A 113 -4.04 1.44 11.16
C ILE A 113 -3.78 0.20 12.00
N THR A 114 -3.22 -0.84 11.41
CA THR A 114 -2.93 -2.11 12.07
C THR A 114 -1.43 -2.36 12.11
N LEU A 115 -0.93 -2.68 13.31
CA LEU A 115 0.40 -3.24 13.53
C LEU A 115 0.28 -4.75 13.62
N TRP A 116 1.11 -5.46 12.87
CA TRP A 116 1.16 -6.91 12.81
C TRP A 116 2.42 -7.45 13.50
N ASP A 117 2.41 -8.74 13.80
CA ASP A 117 3.44 -9.40 14.61
C ASP A 117 4.82 -9.50 13.96
N ASP A 118 4.89 -9.50 12.64
CA ASP A 118 6.12 -9.39 11.84
C ASP A 118 6.67 -7.97 11.73
N GLY A 119 6.01 -6.98 12.33
CA GLY A 119 6.39 -5.58 12.23
C GLY A 119 5.94 -4.91 10.94
N LEU A 120 4.97 -5.44 10.20
CA LEU A 120 4.29 -4.68 9.15
C LEU A 120 3.24 -3.75 9.77
N VAL A 121 3.16 -2.52 9.28
CA VAL A 121 2.09 -1.56 9.56
C VAL A 121 1.29 -1.35 8.29
N THR A 122 -0.03 -1.37 8.42
CA THR A 122 -0.97 -1.26 7.30
C THR A 122 -2.04 -0.24 7.60
N ALA A 123 -2.55 0.44 6.57
CA ALA A 123 -3.78 1.23 6.65
C ALA A 123 -4.85 0.64 5.74
N THR A 124 -6.03 0.36 6.28
CA THR A 124 -7.19 -0.06 5.48
C THR A 124 -8.36 0.90 5.68
N ASP A 125 -9.06 1.24 4.60
CA ASP A 125 -10.31 2.03 4.63
C ASP A 125 -11.56 1.13 4.78
N GLY A 126 -11.36 -0.18 4.97
CA GLY A 126 -12.43 -1.18 5.02
C GLY A 126 -12.88 -1.72 3.67
N ALA A 127 -12.38 -1.18 2.55
CA ALA A 127 -12.60 -1.68 1.20
C ALA A 127 -11.31 -2.10 0.48
N SER A 128 -10.17 -1.53 0.87
CA SER A 128 -8.84 -1.86 0.36
C SER A 128 -7.76 -1.63 1.43
N VAL A 129 -6.55 -2.16 1.20
CA VAL A 129 -5.36 -1.76 1.96
C VAL A 129 -4.66 -0.64 1.18
N ARG A 130 -4.58 0.54 1.80
CA ARG A 130 -4.10 1.77 1.16
C ARG A 130 -2.59 1.82 1.07
N TRP A 131 -1.90 1.36 2.12
CA TRP A 131 -0.43 1.33 2.16
C TRP A 131 0.09 0.33 3.18
N HIS A 132 1.36 -0.04 2.99
CA HIS A 132 2.15 -0.93 3.83
C HIS A 132 3.48 -0.29 4.20
N ARG A 133 3.94 -0.50 5.45
CA ARG A 133 5.28 -0.10 5.92
C ARG A 133 5.87 -1.16 6.83
N ALA A 134 7.01 -1.71 6.44
CA ALA A 134 7.79 -2.59 7.31
C ALA A 134 8.54 -1.77 8.36
N LEU A 135 8.53 -2.24 9.60
CA LEU A 135 9.31 -1.68 10.70
C LEU A 135 10.65 -2.40 10.81
N PRO A 136 11.78 -1.72 10.52
CA PRO A 136 13.08 -2.37 10.58
C PRO A 136 13.38 -2.89 11.98
N ALA A 137 13.90 -4.12 12.06
CA ALA A 137 14.27 -4.80 13.30
C ALA A 137 13.12 -4.92 14.33
N ALA A 138 11.87 -4.97 13.87
CA ALA A 138 10.71 -5.09 14.75
C ALA A 138 10.18 -6.51 14.94
N ALA A 139 10.36 -7.37 13.93
CA ALA A 139 9.82 -8.73 13.91
C ALA A 139 10.28 -9.60 15.09
N ASP A 140 11.49 -9.38 15.60
CA ASP A 140 12.05 -10.22 16.66
C ASP A 140 11.51 -9.87 18.06
N TRP A 141 11.20 -8.59 18.32
CA TRP A 141 10.81 -8.14 19.66
C TRP A 141 9.29 -7.98 19.85
N LEU A 142 8.55 -7.70 18.77
CA LEU A 142 7.11 -7.50 18.81
C LEU A 142 6.33 -8.72 19.31
N PRO A 143 6.65 -9.97 18.93
CA PRO A 143 5.94 -11.15 19.44
C PRO A 143 6.02 -11.29 20.97
N ALA A 144 7.13 -10.87 21.58
CA ALA A 144 7.35 -10.96 23.03
C ALA A 144 6.72 -9.79 23.80
N GLN A 145 6.77 -8.57 23.25
CA GLN A 145 6.31 -7.36 23.96
C GLN A 145 4.88 -6.92 23.60
N GLY A 146 4.37 -7.39 22.46
CA GLY A 146 3.11 -6.93 21.89
C GLY A 146 3.20 -5.52 21.26
N GLY A 147 2.04 -5.03 20.80
CA GLY A 147 1.94 -3.75 20.07
C GLY A 147 1.66 -2.53 20.94
N THR A 148 1.63 -2.69 22.27
CA THR A 148 1.18 -1.63 23.19
C THR A 148 2.10 -0.41 23.09
N GLY A 149 1.49 0.71 22.71
CA GLY A 149 2.15 1.99 22.64
C GLY A 149 3.10 2.22 21.46
N VAL A 150 3.17 1.25 20.55
CA VAL A 150 3.94 1.36 19.30
C VAL A 150 3.29 2.36 18.35
N LEU A 151 1.97 2.27 18.15
CA LEU A 151 1.23 3.20 17.31
C LEU A 151 0.78 4.43 18.11
N ARG A 152 1.22 5.63 17.72
CA ARG A 152 0.91 6.89 18.42
C ARG A 152 0.45 7.97 17.43
N PRO A 153 -0.83 8.37 17.44
CA PRO A 153 -1.28 9.48 16.62
C PRO A 153 -0.71 10.81 17.13
N LEU A 154 -0.11 11.55 16.21
CA LEU A 154 0.38 12.91 16.40
C LEU A 154 -0.58 13.93 15.77
N GLY A 155 -0.19 15.20 15.79
CA GLY A 155 -0.93 16.26 15.10
C GLY A 155 -0.97 16.06 13.57
N ARG A 156 -1.88 16.77 12.90
CA ARG A 156 -1.89 16.94 11.44
C ARG A 156 -1.89 15.64 10.60
N GLY A 157 -2.47 14.57 11.13
CA GLY A 157 -2.55 13.30 10.40
C GLY A 157 -1.23 12.54 10.32
N ILE A 158 -0.34 12.76 11.28
CA ILE A 158 0.91 12.01 11.42
C ILE A 158 0.74 10.86 12.41
N LEU A 159 1.28 9.70 12.07
CA LEU A 159 1.42 8.53 12.93
C LEU A 159 2.89 8.39 13.32
N ALA A 160 3.21 8.47 14.60
CA ALA A 160 4.47 7.98 15.12
C ALA A 160 4.39 6.48 15.39
N VAL A 161 5.41 5.76 14.95
CA VAL A 161 5.68 4.37 15.27
C VAL A 161 6.91 4.32 16.17
N VAL A 162 6.68 3.99 17.44
CA VAL A 162 7.70 3.97 18.50
C VAL A 162 8.22 2.54 18.66
N THR A 163 9.49 2.32 18.35
CA THR A 163 10.20 1.06 18.61
C THR A 163 11.41 1.33 19.49
N PRO A 164 12.00 0.31 20.14
CA PRO A 164 13.19 0.50 20.97
C PRO A 164 14.32 1.24 20.26
N ALA A 165 14.57 0.93 18.99
CA ALA A 165 15.67 1.51 18.22
C ALA A 165 15.38 2.92 17.67
N ARG A 166 14.12 3.26 17.39
CA ARG A 166 13.76 4.53 16.72
C ARG A 166 12.29 4.91 16.89
N ILE A 167 12.01 6.19 16.74
CA ILE A 167 10.66 6.69 16.44
C ILE A 167 10.63 7.09 14.98
N THR A 168 9.69 6.51 14.22
CA THR A 168 9.47 6.87 12.82
C THR A 168 8.11 7.50 12.66
N ALA A 169 8.00 8.58 11.90
CA ALA A 169 6.71 9.19 11.59
C ALA A 169 6.30 8.98 10.14
N TYR A 170 5.05 8.60 9.96
CA TYR A 170 4.42 8.45 8.66
C TYR A 170 3.21 9.37 8.55
N ARG A 171 2.94 9.89 7.36
CA ARG A 171 1.66 10.53 7.09
C ARG A 171 0.60 9.45 6.95
N ILE A 172 -0.48 9.55 7.71
CA ILE A 172 -1.56 8.55 7.73
C ILE A 172 -2.21 8.41 6.35
N ALA A 173 -2.30 9.51 5.59
CA ALA A 173 -2.98 9.55 4.32
C ALA A 173 -2.36 8.65 3.24
N ASP A 174 -1.05 8.41 3.25
CA ASP A 174 -0.35 7.71 2.15
C ASP A 174 0.80 6.80 2.66
N GLY A 175 1.03 6.78 3.97
CA GLY A 175 2.13 6.07 4.59
C GLY A 175 3.48 6.70 4.32
N ASP A 176 3.55 7.91 3.75
CA ASP A 176 4.83 8.52 3.38
C ASP A 176 5.66 8.85 4.62
N LEU A 177 6.96 8.54 4.55
CA LEU A 177 7.91 8.73 5.62
C LEU A 177 8.17 10.23 5.80
N ARG A 178 7.93 10.73 7.02
CA ARG A 178 8.12 12.15 7.36
C ARG A 178 9.47 12.40 8.00
N TRP A 179 9.77 11.63 9.04
CA TRP A 179 11.01 11.77 9.79
C TRP A 179 11.33 10.50 10.55
N VAL A 180 12.60 10.35 10.92
CA VAL A 180 13.11 9.28 11.77
C VAL A 180 13.93 9.90 12.89
N LEU A 181 13.70 9.45 14.11
CA LEU A 181 14.48 9.81 15.29
C LEU A 181 15.09 8.52 15.87
N PRO A 182 16.40 8.26 15.68
CA PRO A 182 17.06 7.12 16.30
C PRO A 182 17.17 7.31 17.82
N ALA A 183 17.20 6.21 18.57
CA ALA A 183 17.39 6.27 20.02
C ALA A 183 18.77 6.84 20.39
N GLY A 184 19.80 6.57 19.58
CA GLY A 184 21.19 6.84 19.90
C GLY A 184 21.87 5.60 20.50
N GLU A 185 23.20 5.62 20.53
CA GLU A 185 23.99 4.50 21.04
C GLU A 185 23.73 4.25 22.53
N GLY A 186 23.58 2.98 22.92
CA GLY A 186 23.27 2.57 24.29
C GLY A 186 21.85 2.93 24.78
N CYS A 187 21.09 3.73 24.04
CA CYS A 187 19.75 4.16 24.41
C CYS A 187 18.67 3.29 23.76
N ALA A 188 17.50 3.20 24.40
CA ALA A 188 16.32 2.58 23.80
C ALA A 188 15.05 3.33 24.17
N PHE A 189 14.12 3.51 23.24
CA PHE A 189 12.79 4.02 23.56
C PHE A 189 11.95 2.92 24.24
N LEU A 190 11.03 3.34 25.11
CA LEU A 190 10.08 2.45 25.76
C LEU A 190 8.65 2.79 25.27
N PRO A 191 8.10 2.08 24.27
CA PRO A 191 6.80 2.41 23.65
C PRO A 191 5.63 2.43 24.65
N GLY A 192 5.68 1.53 25.63
CA GLY A 192 4.71 1.44 26.74
C GLY A 192 4.82 2.57 27.76
N ARG A 193 5.94 3.31 27.79
CA ARG A 193 6.19 4.44 28.70
C ARG A 193 6.21 5.75 27.93
N ALA A 194 5.05 6.08 27.35
CA ALA A 194 4.82 7.32 26.64
C ALA A 194 3.50 7.96 27.10
N VAL A 195 3.49 9.29 27.18
CA VAL A 195 2.30 10.09 27.54
C VAL A 195 2.10 11.19 26.51
N ARG A 196 0.85 11.47 26.19
CA ARG A 196 0.49 12.62 25.36
C ARG A 196 0.22 13.82 26.24
N HIS A 197 0.82 14.95 25.91
CA HIS A 197 0.55 16.22 26.58
C HIS A 197 0.40 17.30 25.51
N ALA A 198 -0.79 17.90 25.43
CA ALA A 198 -1.17 18.80 24.34
C ALA A 198 -0.88 18.17 22.96
N GLY A 199 -0.10 18.86 22.11
CA GLY A 199 0.33 18.37 20.79
C GLY A 199 1.53 17.43 20.81
N ALA A 200 2.18 17.25 21.96
CA ALA A 200 3.43 16.49 22.09
C ALA A 200 3.19 15.06 22.60
N LEU A 201 4.04 14.15 22.13
CA LEU A 201 4.25 12.83 22.70
C LEU A 201 5.56 12.85 23.48
N ILE A 202 5.49 12.59 24.79
CA ILE A 202 6.64 12.45 25.67
C ILE A 202 6.92 10.95 25.82
N VAL A 203 8.13 10.51 25.49
CA VAL A 203 8.53 9.09 25.47
C VAL A 203 9.75 8.90 26.35
N ALA A 204 9.73 7.85 27.18
CA ALA A 204 10.91 7.44 27.93
C ALA A 204 11.96 6.83 26.99
N ARG A 205 13.20 7.28 27.13
CA ARG A 205 14.39 6.83 26.43
C ARG A 205 15.55 6.68 27.44
N PRO A 206 15.56 5.62 28.27
CA PRO A 206 16.69 5.32 29.12
C PRO A 206 17.99 5.22 28.30
N CYS A 207 19.05 5.78 28.86
CA CYS A 207 20.42 5.76 28.35
C CYS A 207 21.37 5.53 29.53
N PRO A 208 22.51 4.84 29.33
CA PRO A 208 23.54 4.69 30.36
C PRO A 208 24.00 6.05 30.91
N GLU A 209 24.27 6.10 32.22
CA GLU A 209 24.94 7.24 32.89
C GLU A 209 24.30 8.61 32.63
N SER A 210 22.98 8.65 32.43
CA SER A 210 22.24 9.88 32.12
C SER A 210 21.32 10.32 33.26
N THR A 211 21.16 11.63 33.43
CA THR A 211 20.15 12.18 34.35
C THR A 211 18.74 11.85 33.86
N TRP A 212 17.79 11.70 34.78
CA TRP A 212 16.41 11.31 34.45
C TRP A 212 15.74 12.26 33.43
N THR A 213 16.05 13.55 33.45
CA THR A 213 15.53 14.53 32.48
C THR A 213 16.03 14.29 31.06
N SER A 214 17.24 13.75 30.92
CA SER A 214 17.85 13.39 29.64
C SER A 214 17.31 12.07 29.07
N GLN A 215 16.57 11.32 29.90
CA GLN A 215 15.90 10.08 29.54
C GLN A 215 14.46 10.29 29.06
N LEU A 216 14.03 11.52 28.84
CA LEU A 216 12.74 11.86 28.24
C LEU A 216 12.97 12.57 26.93
N ILE A 217 12.21 12.19 25.90
CA ILE A 217 12.14 12.91 24.65
C ILE A 217 10.72 13.41 24.42
N ALA A 218 10.57 14.62 23.89
CA ALA A 218 9.31 15.13 23.38
C ALA A 218 9.37 15.16 21.85
N VAL A 219 8.31 14.68 21.20
CA VAL A 219 8.15 14.73 19.74
C VAL A 219 6.75 15.22 19.38
N ASP A 220 6.59 15.83 18.21
CA ASP A 220 5.30 16.18 17.60
C ASP A 220 5.29 15.84 16.09
N ASP A 221 4.32 16.34 15.33
CA ASP A 221 4.19 16.08 13.89
C ASP A 221 5.43 16.49 13.08
N LEU A 222 6.28 17.37 13.62
CA LEU A 222 7.48 17.90 12.98
C LEU A 222 8.79 17.25 13.48
N GLY A 223 8.71 16.30 14.41
CA GLY A 223 9.86 15.57 14.95
C GLY A 223 10.18 15.96 16.39
N ARG A 224 11.46 15.93 16.76
CA ARG A 224 11.90 16.26 18.13
C ARG A 224 11.57 17.71 18.47
N ILE A 225 11.01 17.92 19.66
CA ILE A 225 10.78 19.26 20.21
C ILE A 225 12.07 19.72 20.90
N THR A 226 12.71 20.73 20.33
CA THR A 226 13.83 21.46 20.93
C THR A 226 13.62 22.97 20.71
N PRO A 227 14.19 23.84 21.55
CA PRO A 227 14.27 25.25 21.24
C PRO A 227 14.88 25.46 19.84
N HIS A 228 14.32 26.41 19.08
CA HIS A 228 14.79 26.79 17.74
C HIS A 228 14.92 25.62 16.74
N ARG A 229 14.10 24.57 16.87
CA ARG A 229 14.19 23.39 16.01
C ARG A 229 14.05 23.75 14.53
N THR A 230 14.82 23.06 13.70
CA THR A 230 14.47 22.83 12.31
C THR A 230 13.57 21.58 12.26
N PRO A 231 12.36 21.64 11.68
CA PRO A 231 11.52 20.47 11.51
C PRO A 231 12.28 19.34 10.81
N LEU A 232 12.08 18.10 11.25
CA LEU A 232 12.68 16.92 10.61
C LEU A 232 11.88 16.47 9.37
N GLY A 233 10.71 17.08 9.11
CA GLY A 233 9.77 16.66 8.07
C GLY A 233 10.05 17.26 6.69
N ASN A 234 9.74 16.48 5.65
CA ASN A 234 9.91 16.86 4.24
C ASN A 234 8.98 17.98 3.74
N ASP A 235 7.87 18.27 4.45
CA ASP A 235 6.98 19.39 4.12
C ASP A 235 7.01 20.40 5.27
N LEU A 236 7.72 21.50 5.05
CA LEU A 236 7.63 22.65 5.93
C LEU A 236 6.28 23.35 5.70
N PRO A 237 5.59 23.83 6.75
CA PRO A 237 4.50 24.78 6.59
C PRO A 237 5.02 26.01 5.83
N GLY A 238 4.58 26.20 4.58
CA GLY A 238 5.03 27.28 3.69
C GLY A 238 5.95 26.86 2.54
N GLY A 239 6.26 25.57 2.40
CA GLY A 239 6.95 25.03 1.22
C GLY A 239 6.06 25.15 -0.02
N ARG A 240 6.50 25.95 -1.00
CA ARG A 240 5.86 26.06 -2.31
C ARG A 240 5.85 24.67 -2.96
N PRO A 241 4.74 24.20 -3.56
CA PRO A 241 4.72 22.91 -4.22
C PRO A 241 5.76 22.89 -5.33
N GLU A 242 6.80 22.08 -5.15
CA GLU A 242 7.78 21.82 -6.19
C GLU A 242 7.08 21.05 -7.32
N HIS A 243 7.39 21.45 -8.55
CA HIS A 243 6.52 21.30 -9.72
C HIS A 243 6.18 19.84 -10.09
N PRO A 244 5.03 19.61 -10.74
CA PRO A 244 4.69 18.31 -11.31
C PRO A 244 5.43 18.20 -12.63
N ASN A 245 6.53 17.43 -12.68
CA ASN A 245 7.03 16.78 -13.90
C ASN A 245 8.25 15.92 -13.53
N THR A 246 8.00 14.78 -12.89
CA THR A 246 8.97 13.69 -12.92
C THR A 246 8.68 12.88 -14.18
N GLU A 247 9.29 13.29 -15.28
CA GLU A 247 9.30 12.54 -16.52
C GLU A 247 9.93 11.16 -16.23
N LYS A 248 9.22 10.12 -16.65
CA LYS A 248 9.57 8.71 -16.46
C LYS A 248 10.84 8.42 -17.26
N VAL A 249 11.99 8.29 -16.60
CA VAL A 249 13.20 7.78 -17.24
C VAL A 249 12.99 6.29 -17.54
N VAL A 250 12.75 5.96 -18.81
CA VAL A 250 12.69 4.57 -19.29
C VAL A 250 14.13 4.12 -19.54
N ALA A 251 14.53 3.02 -18.91
CA ALA A 251 15.83 2.40 -19.14
C ALA A 251 15.96 1.92 -20.59
N GLN A 252 16.99 2.38 -21.31
CA GLN A 252 17.39 1.77 -22.58
C GLN A 252 18.05 0.42 -22.31
N ARG A 253 17.48 -0.64 -22.91
CA ARG A 253 18.12 -1.96 -23.01
C ARG A 253 19.38 -1.84 -23.85
N ARG A 254 20.51 -2.35 -23.33
CA ARG A 254 21.62 -2.82 -24.15
C ARG A 254 21.38 -4.28 -24.54
#